data_AF-R7JEM0-F1
#
_entry.id   AF-R7JEM0-F1
#
_cell.length_a   1.000
_cell.length_b   1.000
_cell.length_c   1.000
_cell.angle_alpha   90.00
_cell.angle_beta   90.00
_cell.angle_gamma   90.00
#
_symmetry.space_group_name_H-M   'P 1'
#
loop_
_entity.id
_entity.type
_entity.pdbx_description
1 polymer ?
#
loop_
_entity_poly.entity_id
_entity_poly.type
_entity_poly.pdbx_seq_one_letter_code
_entity_poly.pdbx_strand_id
1 'polypeptide(L)'
;MNEYILKNYIDDKGKEPIKVWLKTLDANVRKRILLRLERLKDGNFGDFKQINEYLYELRFDIGAGYRIYYMIENETIVLLINGGDKKSQLKDIKKATEILNKLKGI
;
A
#
# COMPACT_ATOMS: atom_id res chain seq x y z
N MET A 1 1.90 23.01 -0.56
CA MET A 1 1.27 21.76 -0.06
C MET A 1 1.28 20.81 -1.22
N ASN A 2 1.95 19.66 -1.12
CA ASN A 2 1.90 18.67 -2.18
C ASN A 2 0.62 17.88 -1.99
N GLU A 3 -0.28 17.93 -2.97
CA GLU A 3 -1.52 17.15 -2.97
C GLU A 3 -1.28 15.87 -3.77
N TYR A 4 -1.05 14.77 -3.08
CA TYR A 4 -0.94 13.46 -3.72
C TYR A 4 -2.34 12.91 -4.03
N ILE A 5 -2.49 12.33 -5.22
CA ILE A 5 -3.69 11.57 -5.59
C ILE A 5 -3.53 10.13 -5.11
N LEU A 6 -4.46 9.63 -4.31
CA LEU A 6 -4.44 8.23 -3.84
C LEU A 6 -5.30 7.34 -4.75
N LYS A 7 -4.70 6.29 -5.33
CA LYS A 7 -5.37 5.27 -6.14
C LYS A 7 -5.09 3.86 -5.62
N ASN A 8 -6.02 2.95 -5.85
CA ASN A 8 -5.80 1.52 -5.65
C ASN A 8 -5.38 0.88 -6.99
N TYR A 9 -4.44 -0.04 -6.93
CA TYR A 9 -4.19 -0.97 -8.03
C TYR A 9 -5.45 -1.82 -8.28
N ILE A 10 -5.76 -2.01 -9.57
CA ILE A 10 -6.83 -2.88 -10.04
C ILE A 10 -6.15 -4.06 -10.76
N ASP A 11 -6.44 -5.28 -10.31
CA ASP A 11 -5.88 -6.47 -10.94
C ASP A 11 -6.50 -6.77 -12.32
N ASP A 12 -5.94 -7.77 -13.00
CA ASP A 12 -6.41 -8.26 -14.30
C ASP A 12 -7.88 -8.73 -14.29
N LYS A 13 -8.45 -8.95 -13.10
CA LYS A 13 -9.84 -9.37 -12.89
C LYS A 13 -10.73 -8.22 -12.41
N GLY A 14 -10.25 -6.98 -12.43
CA GLY A 14 -11.01 -5.81 -12.01
C GLY A 14 -11.15 -5.65 -10.49
N LYS A 15 -10.40 -6.41 -9.69
CA LYS A 15 -10.46 -6.30 -8.22
C LYS A 15 -9.45 -5.30 -7.70
N GLU A 16 -9.81 -4.60 -6.64
CA GLU A 16 -8.92 -3.75 -5.85
C GLU A 16 -8.43 -4.54 -4.62
N PRO A 17 -7.22 -5.15 -4.62
CA PRO A 17 -6.80 -6.05 -3.54
C PRO A 17 -6.83 -5.39 -2.15
N ILE A 18 -6.42 -4.12 -2.09
CA ILE A 18 -6.45 -3.30 -0.87
C ILE A 18 -7.87 -3.18 -0.32
N LYS A 19 -8.85 -2.87 -1.17
CA LYS A 19 -10.24 -2.70 -0.76
C LYS A 19 -10.85 -4.01 -0.28
N VAL A 20 -10.49 -5.13 -0.91
CA VAL A 20 -10.92 -6.46 -0.47
C VAL A 20 -10.33 -6.76 0.92
N TRP A 21 -9.04 -6.53 1.11
CA TRP A 21 -8.39 -6.76 2.40
C TRP A 21 -8.89 -5.83 3.51
N LEU A 22 -9.11 -4.54 3.25
CA LEU A 22 -9.65 -3.61 4.24
C LEU A 22 -11.01 -4.07 4.79
N LYS A 23 -11.81 -4.80 4.01
CA LYS A 23 -13.09 -5.37 4.46
C LYS A 23 -12.93 -6.53 5.45
N THR A 24 -11.77 -7.19 5.50
CA THR A 24 -11.50 -8.31 6.40
C THR A 24 -10.96 -7.86 7.77
N LEU A 25 -10.66 -6.57 7.94
CA LEU A 25 -10.10 -6.03 9.17
C LEU A 25 -11.17 -5.69 10.19
N ASP A 26 -10.81 -5.83 11.47
CA ASP A 26 -11.57 -5.24 12.58
C ASP A 26 -11.79 -3.73 12.36
N ALA A 27 -12.92 -3.21 12.84
CA ALA A 27 -13.34 -1.84 12.62
C ALA A 27 -12.33 -0.81 13.13
N ASN A 28 -11.71 -1.04 14.30
CA ASN A 28 -10.74 -0.10 14.88
C ASN A 28 -9.44 -0.11 14.09
N VAL A 29 -8.94 -1.29 13.72
CA VAL A 29 -7.75 -1.43 12.86
C VAL A 29 -7.98 -0.74 11.52
N ARG A 30 -9.11 -1.04 10.86
CA ARG A 30 -9.48 -0.46 9.57
C ARG A 30 -9.53 1.06 9.63
N LYS A 31 -10.16 1.64 10.66
CA LYS A 31 -10.25 3.10 10.85
C LYS A 31 -8.86 3.74 10.94
N ARG A 32 -7.94 3.15 11.71
CA ARG A 32 -6.57 3.67 11.87
C ARG A 32 -5.78 3.63 10.56
N ILE A 33 -5.94 2.58 9.77
CA ILE A 33 -5.29 2.47 8.46
C ILE A 33 -5.85 3.51 7.50
N LEU A 34 -7.19 3.62 7.39
CA LEU A 34 -7.83 4.60 6.51
C LEU A 34 -7.44 6.04 6.85
N LEU A 35 -7.42 6.41 8.14
CA LEU A 35 -7.01 7.75 8.55
C LEU A 35 -5.57 8.07 8.13
N ARG A 36 -4.68 7.08 8.19
CA ARG A 36 -3.31 7.25 7.75
C ARG A 36 -3.18 7.31 6.23
N LEU A 37 -3.97 6.56 5.49
CA LEU A 37 -4.04 6.65 4.03
C LEU A 37 -4.53 8.04 3.57
N GLU A 38 -5.51 8.63 4.26
CA GLU A 38 -5.97 9.99 3.96
C GLU A 38 -4.85 11.02 4.14
N ARG A 39 -4.06 10.91 5.22
CA ARG A 39 -2.91 11.80 5.47
C ARG A 39 -1.81 11.71 4.40
N LEU A 40 -1.72 10.60 3.66
CA LEU A 40 -0.76 10.48 2.56
C LEU A 40 -1.00 11.52 1.47
N LYS A 41 -2.27 11.91 1.26
CA LYS A 41 -2.64 12.92 0.26
C LYS A 41 -1.99 14.27 0.55
N ASP A 42 -1.72 14.57 1.81
CA ASP A 42 -1.04 15.79 2.24
C ASP A 42 0.50 15.64 2.31
N GLY A 43 1.04 14.53 1.82
CA GLY A 43 2.47 14.20 1.92
C GLY A 43 2.90 13.68 3.29
N ASN A 44 1.96 13.36 4.19
CA ASN A 44 2.28 12.84 5.53
C ASN A 44 2.38 11.30 5.53
N PHE A 45 3.52 10.77 5.09
CA PHE A 45 3.76 9.32 4.97
C PHE A 45 3.90 8.57 6.32
N GLY A 46 4.37 9.26 7.35
CA GLY A 46 4.67 8.67 8.66
C GLY A 46 5.80 7.63 8.57
N ASP A 47 5.63 6.48 9.23
CA ASP A 47 6.56 5.36 9.16
C ASP A 47 6.48 4.57 7.83
N PHE A 48 7.43 4.79 6.93
CA PHE A 48 7.57 4.05 5.68
C PHE A 48 9.00 3.59 5.44
N LYS A 49 9.17 2.65 4.52
CA LYS A 49 10.48 2.18 4.04
C LYS A 49 10.47 2.15 2.52
N GLN A 50 11.51 2.68 1.89
CA GLN A 50 11.77 2.43 0.48
C GLN A 50 12.38 1.04 0.30
N ILE A 51 11.78 0.22 -0.57
CA ILE A 51 12.23 -1.15 -0.86
C ILE A 51 13.17 -1.16 -2.07
N ASN A 52 12.82 -0.40 -3.12
CA ASN A 52 13.66 -0.14 -4.28
C ASN A 52 13.31 1.24 -4.88
N GLU A 53 13.82 1.55 -6.07
CA GLU A 53 13.61 2.84 -6.74
C GLU A 53 12.13 3.27 -6.83
N TYR A 54 11.22 2.31 -7.07
CA TYR A 54 9.80 2.59 -7.32
C TYR A 54 8.84 1.98 -6.29
N LEU A 55 9.32 1.05 -5.45
CA LEU A 55 8.52 0.32 -4.47
C LEU A 55 8.77 0.81 -3.05
N TYR A 56 7.69 1.10 -2.35
CA TYR A 56 7.69 1.57 -0.97
C TYR A 56 6.77 0.70 -0.12
N GLU A 57 7.04 0.68 1.18
CA GLU A 57 6.29 -0.04 2.20
C GLU A 57 5.82 0.95 3.28
N LEU A 58 4.50 1.08 3.48
CA LEU A 58 3.92 1.71 4.67
C LEU A 58 3.85 0.70 5.81
N ARG A 59 4.35 1.09 6.97
CA ARG A 59 4.41 0.23 8.16
C ARG A 59 3.42 0.67 9.22
N PHE A 60 2.52 -0.23 9.61
CA PHE A 60 1.53 0.00 10.66
C PHE A 60 1.85 -0.90 11.85
N ASP A 61 2.28 -0.31 12.96
CA ASP A 61 2.54 -1.03 14.21
C ASP A 61 1.25 -1.20 15.03
N ILE A 62 0.30 -1.92 14.44
CA ILE A 62 -1.05 -2.14 14.99
C ILE A 62 -1.46 -3.58 14.68
N GLY A 63 -2.10 -4.26 15.64
CA GLY A 63 -2.54 -5.65 15.46
C GLY A 63 -1.37 -6.57 15.12
N ALA A 64 -1.45 -7.27 13.98
CA ALA A 64 -0.42 -8.21 13.51
C ALA A 64 0.84 -7.53 12.90
N GLY A 65 0.86 -6.20 12.83
CA GLY A 65 1.92 -5.45 12.16
C GLY A 65 1.72 -5.38 10.64
N TYR A 66 0.66 -4.69 10.21
CA TYR A 66 0.27 -4.62 8.80
C TYR A 66 1.24 -3.81 7.93
N ARG A 67 1.30 -4.15 6.64
CA ARG A 67 2.06 -3.43 5.62
C ARG A 67 1.17 -3.08 4.44
N ILE A 68 1.46 -1.97 3.77
CA ILE A 68 0.88 -1.66 2.45
C ILE A 68 2.02 -1.30 1.52
N TYR A 69 2.11 -2.00 0.41
CA TYR A 69 3.10 -1.73 -0.63
C TYR A 69 2.52 -0.80 -1.65
N TYR A 70 3.27 0.22 -2.03
CA TYR A 70 2.82 1.28 -2.91
C TYR A 70 3.95 1.79 -3.80
N MET A 71 3.58 2.46 -4.89
CA MET A 71 4.49 3.25 -5.71
C MET A 71 4.02 4.70 -5.77
N ILE A 72 4.92 5.60 -6.12
CA ILE A 72 4.62 7.00 -6.41
C ILE A 72 5.02 7.30 -7.84
N GLU A 73 4.09 7.87 -8.61
CA GLU A 73 4.36 8.33 -9.97
C GLU A 73 3.54 9.59 -10.26
N ASN A 74 4.19 10.67 -10.70
CA ASN A 74 3.54 11.95 -11.03
C ASN A 74 2.55 12.40 -9.94
N GLU A 75 3.01 12.46 -8.68
CA GLU A 75 2.20 12.83 -7.51
C GLU A 75 1.00 11.89 -7.24
N THR A 76 0.92 10.75 -7.93
CA THR A 76 -0.06 9.70 -7.66
C THR A 76 0.56 8.60 -6.82
N ILE A 77 -0.02 8.36 -5.65
CA ILE A 77 0.26 7.20 -4.81
C ILE A 77 -0.63 6.05 -5.28
N VAL A 78 -0.04 4.96 -5.75
CA VAL A 78 -0.78 3.75 -6.14
C VAL A 78 -0.55 2.66 -5.10
N LEU A 79 -1.60 2.31 -4.36
CA LEU A 79 -1.58 1.22 -3.39
C LEU A 79 -1.68 -0.11 -4.13
N LEU A 80 -0.61 -0.91 -4.12
CA LEU A 80 -0.50 -2.15 -4.90
C LEU A 80 -1.21 -3.30 -4.19
N ILE A 81 -0.69 -3.67 -3.02
CA ILE A 81 -1.19 -4.78 -2.20
C ILE A 81 -0.90 -4.52 -0.72
N ASN A 82 -1.62 -5.23 0.14
CA ASN A 82 -1.32 -5.28 1.56
C ASN A 82 -0.37 -6.44 1.88
N GLY A 83 0.38 -6.32 2.98
CA GLY A 83 1.02 -7.42 3.69
C GLY A 83 0.27 -7.70 4.98
N GLY A 84 -0.16 -8.95 5.16
CA GLY A 84 -1.02 -9.36 6.27
C GLY A 84 -0.31 -9.37 7.61
N ASP A 85 0.90 -9.92 7.66
CA ASP A 85 1.74 -9.96 8.86
C ASP A 85 3.24 -9.92 8.49
N LYS A 86 4.11 -9.82 9.50
CA LYS A 86 5.55 -9.76 9.28
C LYS A 86 6.14 -11.06 8.68
N LYS A 87 5.48 -12.21 8.86
CA LYS A 87 5.97 -13.50 8.34
C LYS A 87 5.76 -13.63 6.83
N SER A 88 4.73 -12.99 6.28
CA SER A 88 4.47 -12.97 4.84
C SER A 88 5.27 -11.92 4.06
N GLN A 89 6.04 -11.06 4.74
CA GLN A 89 6.67 -9.87 4.14
C GLN A 89 7.46 -10.15 2.86
N LEU A 90 8.30 -11.19 2.83
CA LEU A 90 9.09 -11.53 1.64
C LEU A 90 8.23 -11.91 0.43
N LYS A 91 7.15 -12.67 0.67
CA LYS A 91 6.19 -13.06 -0.38
C LYS A 91 5.42 -11.85 -0.88
N ASP A 92 5.04 -10.95 0.02
CA ASP A 92 4.32 -9.74 -0.32
C ASP A 92 5.21 -8.78 -1.12
N ILE A 93 6.48 -8.58 -0.73
CA ILE A 93 7.45 -7.80 -1.52
C ILE A 93 7.58 -8.37 -2.92
N LYS A 94 7.74 -9.70 -3.06
CA LYS A 94 7.86 -10.34 -4.38
C LYS A 94 6.64 -10.04 -5.25
N LYS A 95 5.43 -10.23 -4.71
CA LYS A 95 4.19 -9.95 -5.43
C LYS A 95 4.02 -8.47 -5.78
N ALA A 96 4.41 -7.57 -4.88
CA ALA A 96 4.34 -6.14 -5.13
C ALA A 96 5.33 -5.72 -6.24
N THR A 97 6.52 -6.31 -6.29
CA THR A 97 7.50 -6.12 -7.37
C THR A 97 6.95 -6.63 -8.71
N GLU A 98 6.32 -7.80 -8.74
CA GLU A 98 5.69 -8.32 -9.98
C GLU A 98 4.61 -7.38 -10.52
N ILE A 99 3.78 -6.83 -9.63
CA ILE A 99 2.75 -5.85 -10.00
C ILE A 99 3.38 -4.54 -10.49
N LEU A 100 4.39 -4.06 -9.78
CA LEU A 100 5.13 -2.85 -10.14
C LEU A 100 5.73 -2.97 -11.55
N ASN A 101 6.43 -4.07 -11.83
CA ASN A 101 7.04 -4.33 -13.13
C ASN A 101 6.01 -4.30 -14.26
N LYS A 102 4.86 -4.95 -14.04
CA LYS A 102 3.73 -4.92 -14.98
C LYS A 102 3.21 -3.50 -15.23
N LEU A 103 3.11 -2.67 -14.20
CA LEU A 103 2.62 -1.29 -14.33
C LEU A 103 3.63 -0.37 -15.02
N LYS A 104 4.93 -0.56 -14.75
CA LYS A 104 6.02 0.24 -15.31
C LYS A 104 6.49 -0.22 -16.70
N GLY A 105 6.12 -1.44 -17.11
CA GLY A 105 6.59 -2.04 -18.35
C GLY A 105 8.08 -2.40 -18.33
N ILE A 106 8.60 -2.78 -17.16
CA ILE A 106 10.01 -3.15 -16.92
C ILE A 106 10.17 -4.61 -16.51
#